data_AF-A0A0B1YBE8-F1
#
_entry.id   AF-A0A0B1YBE8-F1
#
_cell.length_a   1.000
_cell.length_b   1.000
_cell.length_c   1.000
_cell.angle_alpha   90.00
_cell.angle_beta   90.00
_cell.angle_gamma   90.00
#
_symmetry.space_group_name_H-M   'P 1'
#
loop_
_entity.id
_entity.type
_entity.pdbx_description
1 polymer ?
#
loop_
_entity_poly.entity_id
_entity_poly.type
_entity_poly.pdbx_seq_one_letter_code
_entity_poly.pdbx_strand_id
1 'polypeptide(L)'
;MDKGKLEESIANAFVNVKTPPDWALVRSREGSEPAEIEAIFRGVKDWRNLHVFKMDQDAVLSFLSDEAFRYYIQAFMLYDIRGEIHYNDVVFHLVHGLEGHGASKRINPRRYGDRTGWDSAIYRHSVFSKAQAGAIVEYLKFKLEAEGPDGFDALSIQQALANYWLERAESSVE
;
A
#
# COMPACT_ATOMS: atom_id res chain seq x y z
N MET A 1 -18.19 -5.77 8.30
CA MET A 1 -17.36 -5.27 9.43
C MET A 1 -17.76 -3.84 9.87
N ASP A 2 -17.55 -3.42 11.13
CA ASP A 2 -17.78 -2.03 11.58
C ASP A 2 -16.67 -1.11 11.06
N LYS A 3 -17.03 -0.12 10.23
CA LYS A 3 -16.07 0.82 9.61
C LYS A 3 -15.29 1.64 10.64
N GLY A 4 -15.94 2.11 11.70
CA GLY A 4 -15.29 2.94 12.72
C GLY A 4 -14.21 2.17 13.47
N LYS A 5 -14.48 0.90 13.81
CA LYS A 5 -13.48 0.02 14.42
C LYS A 5 -12.31 -0.28 13.49
N LEU A 6 -12.57 -0.47 12.20
CA LEU A 6 -11.51 -0.68 11.21
C LEU A 6 -10.61 0.57 11.09
N GLU A 7 -11.21 1.75 10.99
CA GLU A 7 -10.45 3.00 10.91
C GLU A 7 -9.57 3.22 12.16
N GLU A 8 -10.08 2.91 13.35
CA GLU A 8 -9.31 2.97 14.59
C GLU A 8 -8.16 1.95 14.62
N SER A 9 -8.41 0.71 14.20
CA SER A 9 -7.40 -0.35 14.08
C SER A 9 -6.25 0.08 13.17
N ILE A 10 -6.57 0.64 11.98
CA ILE A 10 -5.58 1.18 11.04
C ILE A 10 -4.81 2.34 11.66
N ALA A 11 -5.48 3.32 12.24
CA ALA A 11 -4.80 4.47 12.84
C ALA A 11 -3.84 4.06 13.96
N ASN A 12 -4.25 3.11 14.80
CA ASN A 12 -3.43 2.60 15.91
C ASN A 12 -2.22 1.79 15.43
N ALA A 13 -2.37 0.96 14.40
CA ALA A 13 -1.27 0.16 13.86
C ALA A 13 -0.12 1.01 13.26
N PHE A 14 -0.45 2.23 12.82
CA PHE A 14 0.50 3.14 12.16
C PHE A 14 0.89 4.36 13.00
N VAL A 15 0.38 4.51 14.23
CA VAL A 15 0.57 5.70 15.08
C VAL A 15 2.05 6.03 15.33
N ASN A 16 2.91 5.02 15.43
CA ASN A 16 4.33 5.17 15.72
C ASN A 16 5.22 5.24 14.47
N VAL A 17 4.65 5.24 13.25
CA VAL A 17 5.44 5.37 12.02
C VAL A 17 5.96 6.79 11.92
N LYS A 18 7.28 6.92 11.87
CA LYS A 18 7.93 8.21 11.68
C LYS A 18 7.66 8.72 10.27
N THR A 19 7.36 10.00 10.16
CA THR A 19 7.28 10.71 8.89
C THR A 19 8.58 10.53 8.10
N PRO A 20 8.52 10.19 6.81
CA PRO A 20 9.73 10.08 5.99
C PRO A 20 10.44 11.44 5.91
N PRO A 21 11.78 11.47 5.85
CA PRO A 21 12.48 12.70 5.51
C PRO A 21 12.23 13.05 4.04
N ASP A 22 12.32 14.34 3.68
CA ASP A 22 12.00 14.82 2.33
C ASP A 22 12.81 14.12 1.22
N TRP A 23 14.04 13.71 1.50
CA TRP A 23 14.89 13.00 0.53
C TRP A 23 14.45 11.55 0.25
N ALA A 24 13.55 11.00 1.08
CA ALA A 24 13.05 9.63 1.00
C ALA A 24 11.54 9.60 0.69
N LEU A 25 11.04 10.50 -0.15
CA LEU A 25 9.61 10.54 -0.52
C LEU A 25 9.27 9.67 -1.74
N VAL A 26 10.18 9.56 -2.71
CA VAL A 26 9.95 8.85 -3.98
C VAL A 26 11.03 7.81 -4.27
N ARG A 27 10.65 6.70 -4.92
CA ARG A 27 11.56 5.58 -5.25
C ARG A 27 12.28 5.70 -6.59
N SER A 28 11.93 6.70 -7.41
CA SER A 28 12.53 6.94 -8.72
C SER A 28 12.74 8.44 -8.92
N ARG A 29 13.71 8.80 -9.75
CA ARG A 29 13.90 10.17 -10.27
C ARG A 29 13.89 10.21 -11.80
N GLU A 30 13.42 9.13 -12.42
CA GLU A 30 13.26 9.05 -13.88
C GLU A 30 11.96 9.73 -14.29
N GLY A 31 12.03 10.66 -15.25
CA GLY A 31 10.89 11.46 -15.68
C GLY A 31 10.60 12.67 -14.79
N SER A 32 9.53 13.41 -15.11
CA SER A 32 9.08 14.57 -14.32
C SER A 32 8.12 14.20 -13.18
N GLU A 33 7.34 13.13 -13.36
CA GLU A 33 6.28 12.69 -12.43
C GLU A 33 6.79 12.53 -10.99
N PRO A 34 7.97 11.93 -10.70
CA PRO A 34 8.42 11.79 -9.33
C PRO A 34 8.63 13.14 -8.62
N ALA A 35 9.05 14.18 -9.34
CA ALA A 35 9.25 15.51 -8.76
C ALA A 35 7.92 16.18 -8.42
N GLU A 36 6.88 15.96 -9.23
CA GLU A 36 5.52 16.44 -8.98
C GLU A 36 4.94 15.74 -7.74
N ILE A 37 5.12 14.42 -7.63
CA ILE A 37 4.70 13.65 -6.45
C ILE A 37 5.47 14.09 -5.21
N GLU A 38 6.79 14.28 -5.29
CA GLU A 38 7.59 14.75 -4.17
C GLU A 38 7.10 16.11 -3.63
N ALA A 39 6.69 17.02 -4.52
CA ALA A 39 6.19 18.34 -4.14
C ALA A 39 4.87 18.28 -3.33
N ILE A 40 4.05 17.25 -3.50
CA ILE A 40 2.81 17.05 -2.73
C ILE A 40 3.11 16.81 -1.24
N PHE A 41 4.16 16.02 -0.97
CA PHE A 41 4.45 15.51 0.39
C PHE A 41 5.59 16.26 1.09
N ARG A 42 6.41 17.03 0.35
CA ARG A 42 7.55 17.76 0.91
C ARG A 42 7.14 18.66 2.08
N GLY A 43 7.83 18.51 3.21
CA GLY A 43 7.58 19.31 4.41
C GLY A 43 6.32 18.91 5.20
N VAL A 44 5.51 17.96 4.73
CA VAL A 44 4.34 17.46 5.47
C VAL A 44 4.82 16.64 6.65
N LYS A 45 4.56 17.11 7.88
CA LYS A 45 4.96 16.41 9.12
C LYS A 45 3.89 15.48 9.68
N ASP A 46 2.62 15.78 9.39
CA ASP A 46 1.47 14.96 9.73
C ASP A 46 0.60 14.82 8.48
N TRP A 47 0.36 13.58 8.05
CA TRP A 47 -0.46 13.29 6.88
C TRP A 47 -1.89 13.85 7.01
N ARG A 48 -2.40 14.04 8.23
CA ARG A 48 -3.73 14.62 8.47
C ARG A 48 -3.86 16.08 7.99
N ASN A 49 -2.73 16.76 7.81
CA ASN A 49 -2.69 18.11 7.25
C ASN A 49 -2.66 18.11 5.71
N LEU A 50 -2.65 16.94 5.08
CA LEU A 50 -2.67 16.80 3.63
C LEU A 50 -4.12 16.57 3.17
N HIS A 51 -4.59 17.42 2.26
CA HIS A 51 -5.93 17.27 1.70
C HIS A 51 -5.98 16.07 0.74
N VAL A 52 -7.04 15.27 0.84
CA VAL A 52 -7.24 14.06 0.02
C VAL A 52 -7.09 14.33 -1.48
N PHE A 53 -7.63 15.44 -2.01
CA PHE A 53 -7.50 15.77 -3.44
C PHE A 53 -6.07 15.96 -3.92
N LYS A 54 -5.14 16.31 -3.03
CA LYS A 54 -3.71 16.39 -3.38
C LYS A 54 -3.08 15.00 -3.42
N MET A 55 -3.51 14.11 -2.53
CA MET A 55 -3.03 12.72 -2.45
C MET A 55 -3.61 11.84 -3.54
N ASP A 56 -4.86 12.07 -3.91
CA ASP A 56 -5.59 11.29 -4.87
C ASP A 56 -5.38 11.79 -6.30
N GLN A 57 -4.13 11.83 -6.70
CA GLN A 57 -3.72 12.04 -8.09
C GLN A 57 -3.25 10.72 -8.69
N ASP A 58 -3.31 10.59 -10.01
CA ASP A 58 -2.92 9.36 -10.69
C ASP A 58 -1.49 8.93 -10.31
N ALA A 59 -1.30 7.62 -10.17
CA ALA A 59 -0.03 6.95 -9.88
C ALA A 59 0.71 7.38 -8.60
N VAL A 60 0.15 8.18 -7.68
CA VAL A 60 0.85 8.66 -6.47
C VAL A 60 1.44 7.50 -5.66
N LEU A 61 0.63 6.49 -5.35
CA LEU A 61 1.10 5.30 -4.62
C LEU A 61 2.18 4.52 -5.40
N SER A 62 2.24 4.60 -6.72
CA SER A 62 3.30 3.97 -7.53
C SER A 62 4.67 4.62 -7.36
N PHE A 63 4.73 5.90 -7.00
CA PHE A 63 5.99 6.65 -6.92
C PHE A 63 6.58 6.75 -5.53
N LEU A 64 5.78 6.55 -4.48
CA LEU A 64 6.27 6.60 -3.10
C LEU A 64 7.44 5.62 -2.89
N SER A 65 8.45 6.08 -2.14
CA SER A 65 9.48 5.21 -1.55
C SER A 65 8.85 4.20 -0.59
N ASP A 66 9.61 3.20 -0.14
CA ASP A 66 9.10 2.23 0.81
C ASP A 66 8.79 2.89 2.16
N GLU A 67 9.61 3.85 2.60
CA GLU A 67 9.38 4.64 3.82
C GLU A 67 8.16 5.54 3.72
N ALA A 68 7.99 6.23 2.59
CA ALA A 68 6.83 7.11 2.38
C ALA A 68 5.56 6.29 2.18
N PHE A 69 5.63 5.19 1.45
CA PHE A 69 4.52 4.26 1.30
C PHE A 69 4.07 3.74 2.66
N ARG A 70 5.00 3.29 3.51
CA ARG A 70 4.68 2.82 4.87
C ARG A 70 3.98 3.89 5.71
N TYR A 71 4.43 5.15 5.63
CA TYR A 71 3.85 6.23 6.41
C TYR A 71 2.46 6.66 5.90
N TYR A 72 2.32 6.84 4.57
CA TYR A 72 1.11 7.42 3.98
C TYR A 72 0.01 6.40 3.66
N ILE A 73 0.31 5.10 3.52
CA ILE A 73 -0.71 4.10 3.11
C ILE A 73 -1.91 4.06 4.07
N GLN A 74 -1.70 4.34 5.35
CA GLN A 74 -2.80 4.45 6.33
C GLN A 74 -3.84 5.50 5.90
N ALA A 75 -3.39 6.65 5.40
CA ALA A 75 -4.28 7.74 5.00
C ALA A 75 -5.09 7.30 3.77
N PHE A 76 -4.44 6.67 2.78
CA PHE A 76 -5.12 6.11 1.61
C PHE A 76 -6.17 5.07 1.99
N MET A 77 -5.85 4.13 2.89
CA MET A 77 -6.83 3.15 3.37
C MET A 77 -8.01 3.81 4.08
N LEU A 78 -7.76 4.80 4.96
CA LEU A 78 -8.82 5.52 5.67
C LEU A 78 -9.72 6.31 4.72
N TYR A 79 -9.15 7.03 3.76
CA TYR A 79 -9.92 7.77 2.77
C TYR A 79 -10.68 6.84 1.81
N ASP A 80 -10.10 5.70 1.44
CA ASP A 80 -10.79 4.69 0.62
C ASP A 80 -11.97 4.04 1.36
N ILE A 81 -11.85 3.74 2.66
CA ILE A 81 -12.98 3.24 3.49
C ILE A 81 -14.16 4.23 3.50
N ARG A 82 -13.84 5.53 3.46
CA ARG A 82 -14.80 6.64 3.41
C ARG A 82 -15.33 6.94 2.01
N GLY A 83 -14.74 6.35 0.97
CA GLY A 83 -15.11 6.59 -0.43
C GLY A 83 -14.60 7.92 -0.99
N GLU A 84 -13.51 8.45 -0.45
CA GLU A 84 -12.90 9.73 -0.82
C GLU A 84 -11.71 9.58 -1.79
N ILE A 85 -11.33 8.35 -2.16
CA ILE A 85 -10.30 8.03 -3.15
C ILE A 85 -10.99 7.60 -4.46
N HIS A 86 -10.54 8.15 -5.57
CA HIS A 86 -11.10 7.98 -6.91
C HIS A 86 -10.06 7.61 -7.96
N TYR A 87 -8.82 8.09 -7.83
CA TYR A 87 -7.77 7.87 -8.84
C TYR A 87 -6.74 6.82 -8.42
N ASN A 88 -6.47 6.67 -7.11
CA ASN A 88 -5.54 5.66 -6.62
C ASN A 88 -6.25 4.35 -6.30
N ASP A 89 -5.76 3.26 -6.87
CA ASP A 89 -6.20 1.92 -6.49
C ASP A 89 -5.37 1.39 -5.31
N VAL A 90 -5.91 1.59 -4.10
CA VAL A 90 -5.27 1.15 -2.85
C VAL A 90 -5.17 -0.37 -2.78
N VAL A 91 -6.16 -1.10 -3.29
CA VAL A 91 -6.19 -2.57 -3.28
C VAL A 91 -5.08 -3.09 -4.18
N PHE A 92 -5.00 -2.60 -5.42
CA PHE A 92 -3.94 -2.95 -6.36
C PHE A 92 -2.56 -2.81 -5.71
N HIS A 93 -2.30 -1.70 -5.01
CA HIS A 93 -1.01 -1.46 -4.38
C HIS A 93 -0.68 -2.36 -3.18
N LEU A 94 -1.67 -3.07 -2.63
CA LEU A 94 -1.49 -4.02 -1.53
C LEU A 94 -1.52 -5.47 -2.01
N VAL A 95 -2.05 -5.76 -3.20
CA VAL A 95 -2.16 -7.14 -3.69
C VAL A 95 -1.19 -7.43 -4.83
N HIS A 96 -0.89 -6.44 -5.68
CA HIS A 96 -0.18 -6.66 -6.95
C HIS A 96 1.23 -7.24 -6.77
N GLY A 97 1.49 -8.33 -7.48
CA GLY A 97 2.71 -9.13 -7.40
C GLY A 97 2.67 -10.22 -6.33
N LEU A 98 1.68 -10.23 -5.43
CA LEU A 98 1.44 -11.30 -4.45
C LEU A 98 0.43 -12.35 -4.97
N GLU A 99 -0.28 -12.03 -6.05
CA GLU A 99 -1.22 -12.89 -6.75
C GLU A 99 -0.54 -13.77 -7.81
N GLY A 100 -1.07 -14.99 -8.00
CA GLY A 100 -0.37 -16.09 -8.67
C GLY A 100 0.00 -15.85 -10.14
N HIS A 101 -0.72 -14.98 -10.85
CA HIS A 101 -0.50 -14.76 -12.29
C HIS A 101 0.67 -13.82 -12.61
N GLY A 102 1.00 -12.90 -11.70
CA GLY A 102 2.08 -11.91 -11.87
C GLY A 102 3.34 -12.25 -11.06
N ALA A 103 3.20 -13.03 -10.00
CA ALA A 103 4.25 -13.35 -9.04
C ALA A 103 5.52 -13.92 -9.70
N SER A 104 5.41 -14.90 -10.60
CA SER A 104 6.58 -15.57 -11.22
C SER A 104 7.16 -14.84 -12.44
N LYS A 105 6.51 -13.78 -12.92
CA LYS A 105 6.94 -13.05 -14.11
C LYS A 105 8.15 -12.17 -13.78
N ARG A 106 9.22 -12.31 -14.57
CA ARG A 106 10.41 -11.44 -14.44
C ARG A 106 10.09 -10.01 -14.88
N ILE A 107 10.49 -9.04 -14.07
CA ILE A 107 10.34 -7.61 -14.35
C ILE A 107 11.55 -7.16 -15.14
N ASN A 108 11.34 -6.67 -16.37
CA ASN A 108 12.37 -6.13 -17.27
C ASN A 108 13.76 -6.79 -17.06
N PRO A 109 13.95 -8.05 -17.55
CA PRO A 109 15.15 -8.83 -17.24
C PRO A 109 16.47 -8.17 -17.64
N ARG A 110 16.44 -7.26 -18.62
CA ARG A 110 17.62 -6.49 -19.03
C ARG A 110 18.08 -5.51 -17.96
N ARG A 111 17.15 -4.99 -17.15
CA ARG A 111 17.42 -4.00 -16.12
C ARG A 111 17.54 -4.61 -14.73
N TYR A 112 16.72 -5.62 -14.41
CA TYR A 112 16.61 -6.17 -13.06
C TYR A 112 16.98 -7.66 -12.94
N GLY A 113 17.54 -8.25 -14.00
CA GLY A 113 17.98 -9.64 -14.00
C GLY A 113 16.82 -10.61 -13.79
N ASP A 114 16.95 -11.49 -12.79
CA ASP A 114 15.95 -12.52 -12.50
C ASP A 114 14.83 -12.04 -11.56
N ARG A 115 14.84 -10.76 -11.14
CA ARG A 115 13.83 -10.21 -10.23
C ARG A 115 12.42 -10.38 -10.80
N THR A 116 11.53 -10.96 -9.99
CA THR A 116 10.13 -11.22 -10.32
C THR A 116 9.18 -10.17 -9.73
N GLY A 117 7.91 -10.24 -10.15
CA GLY A 117 6.80 -9.54 -9.51
C GLY A 117 6.74 -9.78 -8.01
N TRP A 118 6.85 -11.05 -7.63
CA TRP A 118 6.86 -11.52 -6.25
C TRP A 118 8.00 -10.91 -5.43
N ASP A 119 9.23 -10.95 -5.95
CA ASP A 119 10.40 -10.41 -5.26
C ASP A 119 10.24 -8.91 -4.98
N SER A 120 9.64 -8.18 -5.93
CA SER A 120 9.42 -6.75 -5.80
C SER A 120 8.30 -6.41 -4.82
N ALA A 121 7.22 -7.21 -4.83
CA ALA A 121 6.09 -7.05 -3.92
C ALA A 121 6.49 -7.36 -2.47
N ILE A 122 7.18 -8.50 -2.21
CA ILE A 122 7.66 -8.80 -0.86
C ILE A 122 8.61 -7.72 -0.38
N TYR A 123 9.59 -7.31 -1.19
CA TYR A 123 10.54 -6.29 -0.77
C TYR A 123 9.83 -5.00 -0.35
N ARG A 124 8.90 -4.51 -1.18
CA ARG A 124 8.09 -3.31 -0.89
C ARG A 124 7.26 -3.46 0.38
N HIS A 125 6.68 -4.63 0.62
CA HIS A 125 5.81 -4.88 1.77
C HIS A 125 6.55 -5.37 3.02
N SER A 126 7.86 -5.61 2.95
CA SER A 126 8.67 -6.09 4.08
C SER A 126 8.79 -5.06 5.20
N VAL A 127 8.62 -3.77 4.89
CA VAL A 127 8.73 -2.65 5.84
C VAL A 127 7.62 -2.62 6.90
N PHE A 128 6.51 -3.33 6.68
CA PHE A 128 5.39 -3.35 7.61
C PHE A 128 5.66 -4.27 8.80
N SER A 129 5.37 -3.78 10.00
CA SER A 129 5.36 -4.60 11.22
C SER A 129 4.17 -5.56 11.21
N LYS A 130 4.18 -6.52 12.15
CA LYS A 130 3.06 -7.44 12.37
C LYS A 130 1.73 -6.71 12.57
N ALA A 131 1.70 -5.69 13.42
CA ALA A 131 0.48 -4.91 13.68
C ALA A 131 -0.03 -4.20 12.42
N GLN A 132 0.89 -3.68 11.58
CA GLN A 132 0.56 -3.02 10.32
C GLN A 132 0.01 -4.00 9.30
N ALA A 133 0.63 -5.19 9.18
CA ALA A 133 0.12 -6.27 8.34
C ALA A 133 -1.27 -6.73 8.80
N GLY A 134 -1.51 -6.81 10.12
CA GLY A 134 -2.84 -7.11 10.68
C GLY A 134 -3.91 -6.11 10.23
N ALA A 135 -3.63 -4.81 10.33
CA ALA A 135 -4.54 -3.77 9.87
C ALA A 135 -4.78 -3.83 8.34
N ILE A 136 -3.74 -4.15 7.55
CA ILE A 136 -3.86 -4.36 6.10
C ILE A 136 -4.76 -5.57 5.81
N VAL A 137 -4.61 -6.68 6.54
CA VAL A 137 -5.49 -7.86 6.41
C VAL A 137 -6.95 -7.50 6.68
N GLU A 138 -7.23 -6.73 7.75
CA GLU A 138 -8.59 -6.28 8.06
C GLU A 138 -9.16 -5.39 6.95
N TYR A 139 -8.36 -4.46 6.43
CA TYR A 139 -8.74 -3.62 5.28
C TYR A 139 -9.03 -4.45 4.03
N LEU A 140 -8.18 -5.41 3.67
CA LEU A 140 -8.40 -6.24 2.48
C LEU A 140 -9.65 -7.12 2.63
N LYS A 141 -9.90 -7.66 3.84
CA LYS A 141 -11.15 -8.40 4.13
C LYS A 141 -12.39 -7.51 4.01
N PHE A 142 -12.31 -6.25 4.45
CA PHE A 142 -13.37 -5.26 4.25
C PHE A 142 -13.68 -5.04 2.77
N LYS A 143 -12.65 -4.86 1.94
CA LYS A 143 -12.82 -4.66 0.49
C LYS A 143 -13.40 -5.91 -0.17
N LEU A 144 -12.92 -7.10 0.21
CA LEU A 144 -13.46 -8.38 -0.26
C LEU A 144 -14.94 -8.57 0.11
N GLU A 145 -15.34 -8.21 1.34
CA GLU A 145 -16.75 -8.25 1.77
C GLU A 145 -17.62 -7.28 0.95
N ALA A 146 -17.10 -6.09 0.65
CA ALA A 146 -17.82 -5.05 -0.09
C ALA A 146 -18.00 -5.38 -1.58
N GLU A 147 -16.99 -5.98 -2.23
CA GLU A 147 -17.07 -6.37 -3.64
C GLU A 147 -17.90 -7.64 -3.88
N GLY A 148 -17.94 -8.54 -2.89
CA GLY A 148 -18.58 -9.84 -3.02
C GLY A 148 -17.74 -10.86 -3.80
N PRO A 149 -18.27 -12.09 -4.00
CA PRO A 149 -17.51 -13.21 -4.56
C PRO A 149 -17.12 -13.02 -6.03
N ASP A 150 -17.92 -12.27 -6.79
CA ASP A 150 -17.68 -11.98 -8.22
C ASP A 150 -17.05 -10.58 -8.43
N GLY A 151 -16.50 -10.00 -7.35
CA GLY A 151 -15.78 -8.74 -7.36
C GLY A 151 -14.57 -8.75 -8.30
N PHE A 152 -14.25 -7.60 -8.88
CA PHE A 152 -13.12 -7.45 -9.80
C PHE A 152 -11.80 -7.84 -9.13
N ASP A 153 -11.56 -7.40 -7.89
CA ASP A 153 -10.33 -7.69 -7.14
C ASP A 153 -10.46 -8.88 -6.19
N ALA A 154 -11.65 -9.49 -6.09
CA ALA A 154 -11.94 -10.55 -5.11
C ALA A 154 -10.91 -11.70 -5.14
N LEU A 155 -10.58 -12.20 -6.34
CA LEU A 155 -9.59 -13.26 -6.50
C LEU A 155 -8.17 -12.80 -6.13
N SER A 156 -7.79 -11.59 -6.55
CA SER A 156 -6.46 -11.02 -6.25
C SER A 156 -6.28 -10.81 -4.75
N ILE A 157 -7.30 -10.28 -4.07
CA ILE A 157 -7.33 -10.12 -2.61
C ILE A 157 -7.19 -11.47 -1.92
N GLN A 158 -7.99 -12.47 -2.30
CA GLN A 158 -7.92 -13.81 -1.70
C GLN A 158 -6.53 -14.44 -1.83
N GLN A 159 -5.92 -14.34 -3.02
CA GLN A 159 -4.58 -14.87 -3.26
C GLN A 159 -3.52 -14.12 -2.46
N ALA A 160 -3.52 -12.79 -2.46
CA ALA A 160 -2.54 -12.00 -1.70
C ALA A 160 -2.67 -12.24 -0.18
N LEU A 161 -3.90 -12.39 0.32
CA LEU A 161 -4.16 -12.76 1.71
C LEU A 161 -3.53 -14.11 2.06
N ALA A 162 -3.79 -15.14 1.26
CA ALA A 162 -3.30 -16.50 1.49
C ALA A 162 -1.79 -16.63 1.33
N ASN A 163 -1.22 -15.95 0.33
CA ASN A 163 0.18 -16.12 -0.04
C ASN A 163 1.16 -15.32 0.83
N TYR A 164 0.71 -14.21 1.44
CA TYR A 164 1.64 -13.29 2.11
C TYR A 164 1.04 -12.63 3.37
N TRP A 165 -0.12 -11.98 3.26
CA TRP A 165 -0.57 -11.07 4.32
C TRP A 165 -1.00 -11.78 5.61
N LEU A 166 -1.69 -12.92 5.52
CA LEU A 166 -2.13 -13.66 6.71
C LEU A 166 -0.93 -14.17 7.51
N GLU A 167 0.05 -14.78 6.83
CA GLU A 167 1.29 -15.21 7.49
C GLU A 167 2.04 -14.02 8.09
N ARG A 168 2.16 -12.90 7.37
CA ARG A 168 2.84 -11.70 7.89
C ARG A 168 2.15 -11.12 9.13
N ALA A 169 0.83 -11.19 9.20
CA ALA A 169 0.05 -10.74 10.36
C ALA A 169 0.14 -11.69 11.57
N GLU A 170 0.46 -12.96 11.36
CA GLU A 170 0.58 -13.97 12.42
C GLU A 170 2.03 -14.22 12.86
N SER A 171 3.00 -13.97 11.99
CA SER A 171 4.41 -14.28 12.20
C SER A 171 4.97 -13.70 13.49
N SER A 172 5.88 -14.44 14.10
CA SER A 172 6.57 -14.09 15.35
C SER A 172 7.94 -13.44 15.09
N VAL A 173 8.33 -13.27 13.83
CA VAL A 173 9.63 -12.75 13.43
C VAL A 173 9.47 -11.31 12.97
N GLU A 174 9.96 -10.37 13.79
CA GLU A 174 10.11 -8.95 13.46
C GLU A 174 11.37 -8.70 12.64
#